data_AF-A0A7W8EJJ4-F1
#
_entry.id   AF-A0A7W8EJJ4-F1
#
_cell.length_a   1.000
_cell.length_b   1.000
_cell.length_c   1.000
_cell.angle_alpha   90.00
_cell.angle_beta   90.00
_cell.angle_gamma   90.00
#
_symmetry.space_group_name_H-M   'P 1'
#
loop_
_entity.id
_entity.type
_entity.pdbx_description
1 polymer ?
#
loop_
_entity_poly.entity_id
_entity_poly.type
_entity_poly.pdbx_seq_one_letter_code
_entity_poly.pdbx_strand_id
1 'polypeptide(L)'
;MRSRALLALAITFTLAAGATPAVADPDWSIVPEGGPTKAPAVPEGTKQSVPWQKALPGSARVVRERWLGPRTLDILISSPSIGRMTPVRLLLPKGWSKSAKRTWPVLYLLHGGADDYTSWTRMTDVAAFTENVDAIVVMPEAGRAGNYSDWHNGGRGGTPKWATFHTYEVRRLVEIGYRGGPRRAIAGLSMGAYGAMKYAARYPGMFRFAGSYSGILATRLPGIPEIIMNAQASEKQNPKALWGDPVKDKKVWAMNDPIALAPGLKGTSLYISSGTTSFLGPLDPPGSPWHPAHLGEPISAYTAKALSRRLNGLGIRHTLNLYSNGTHTWPYWTREFKASFPMILAALGIGKGGVKDGWQLSSGR
;
A
#
# COMPACT_ATOMS: atom_id res chain seq x y z
N MET A 1 3.45 -3.83 -55.70
CA MET A 1 4.13 -4.90 -54.93
C MET A 1 5.61 -4.55 -54.78
N ARG A 2 6.05 -4.22 -53.56
CA ARG A 2 7.32 -4.60 -52.91
C ARG A 2 7.54 -3.70 -51.69
N SER A 3 7.28 -4.31 -50.53
CA SER A 3 7.38 -3.77 -49.19
C SER A 3 8.81 -3.36 -48.82
N ARG A 4 8.98 -2.27 -48.07
CA ARG A 4 10.18 -1.99 -47.28
C ARG A 4 9.83 -2.14 -45.80
N ALA A 5 10.43 -3.15 -45.19
CA ALA A 5 10.21 -3.58 -43.82
C ALA A 5 10.84 -2.61 -42.81
N LEU A 6 10.12 -2.38 -41.72
CA LEU A 6 10.61 -1.74 -40.50
C LEU A 6 11.56 -2.70 -39.77
N LEU A 7 12.77 -2.20 -39.45
CA LEU A 7 13.76 -2.91 -38.66
C LEU A 7 13.32 -2.90 -37.18
N ALA A 8 12.85 -4.04 -36.69
CA ALA A 8 12.62 -4.27 -35.26
C ALA A 8 13.96 -4.67 -34.61
N LEU A 9 14.46 -3.85 -33.70
CA LEU A 9 15.63 -4.18 -32.89
C LEU A 9 15.20 -5.15 -31.78
N ALA A 10 15.42 -6.44 -32.00
CA ALA A 10 15.29 -7.46 -30.97
C ALA A 10 16.57 -7.43 -30.10
N ILE A 11 16.45 -7.00 -28.85
CA ILE A 11 17.51 -7.17 -27.85
C ILE A 11 17.27 -8.52 -27.18
N THR A 12 17.98 -9.54 -27.63
CA THR A 12 18.05 -10.86 -27.00
C THR A 12 19.11 -10.82 -25.90
N PHE A 13 18.71 -10.93 -24.63
CA PHE A 13 19.64 -11.22 -23.54
C PHE A 13 19.69 -12.73 -23.31
N THR A 14 20.78 -13.35 -23.75
CA THR A 14 21.12 -14.73 -23.40
C THR A 14 21.83 -14.72 -22.05
N LEU A 15 21.16 -15.11 -20.95
CA LEU A 15 21.88 -15.42 -19.71
C LEU A 15 22.41 -16.85 -19.81
N ALA A 16 23.74 -16.99 -19.82
CA ALA A 16 24.41 -18.27 -19.66
C ALA A 16 24.07 -18.86 -18.28
N ALA A 17 23.67 -20.14 -18.28
CA ALA A 17 23.43 -20.92 -17.08
C ALA A 17 24.76 -21.26 -16.39
N GLY A 18 24.86 -20.95 -15.10
CA GLY A 18 26.00 -21.33 -14.27
C GLY A 18 26.14 -20.49 -13.00
N ALA A 19 25.25 -20.71 -12.01
CA ALA A 19 25.52 -20.32 -10.62
C ALA A 19 24.66 -21.16 -9.67
N THR A 20 25.31 -21.71 -8.65
CA THR A 20 24.77 -22.42 -7.48
C THR A 20 23.75 -21.59 -6.69
N PRO A 21 22.89 -22.21 -5.85
CA PRO A 21 21.81 -21.49 -5.18
C PRO A 21 22.36 -20.53 -4.12
N ALA A 22 22.32 -19.23 -4.42
CA ALA A 22 22.65 -18.18 -3.47
C ALA A 22 21.54 -18.04 -2.41
N VAL A 23 21.84 -18.57 -1.23
CA VAL A 23 21.65 -18.01 0.12
C VAL A 23 20.64 -16.86 0.28
N ALA A 24 19.64 -17.11 1.14
CA ALA A 24 18.88 -16.25 2.07
C ALA A 24 18.42 -14.83 1.66
N ASP A 25 17.15 -14.55 2.01
CA ASP A 25 16.42 -13.29 1.83
C ASP A 25 17.24 -12.02 2.19
N PRO A 26 17.15 -10.92 1.41
CA PRO A 26 17.72 -9.65 1.82
C PRO A 26 16.89 -9.04 2.96
N ASP A 27 17.53 -8.94 4.12
CA ASP A 27 17.07 -8.19 5.28
C ASP A 27 17.03 -6.69 4.92
N TRP A 28 15.86 -6.06 5.08
CA TRP A 28 15.62 -4.65 4.73
C TRP A 28 16.07 -3.68 5.84
N SER A 29 16.76 -4.16 6.88
CA SER A 29 17.30 -3.34 7.96
C SER A 29 18.70 -2.82 7.64
N ILE A 30 18.80 -1.75 6.84
CA ILE A 30 20.02 -0.93 6.88
C ILE A 30 19.93 -0.04 8.12
N VAL A 31 20.60 -0.47 9.19
CA VAL A 31 21.01 0.41 10.30
C VAL A 31 22.45 0.84 10.01
N PRO A 32 22.79 2.15 9.97
CA PRO A 32 24.18 2.57 9.93
C PRO A 32 24.85 2.27 11.28
N GLU A 33 26.02 1.65 11.27
CA GLU A 33 26.88 1.53 12.46
C GLU A 33 27.37 2.92 12.91
N GLY A 34 27.16 3.28 14.19
CA GLY A 34 27.90 4.36 14.85
C GLY A 34 27.16 5.21 15.91
N GLY A 35 27.20 4.79 17.20
CA GLY A 35 27.13 5.69 18.38
C GLY A 35 25.77 5.85 19.11
N PRO A 36 25.72 6.01 20.45
CA PRO A 36 24.85 5.19 21.30
C PRO A 36 23.55 5.88 21.74
N THR A 37 22.42 5.24 21.45
CA THR A 37 21.27 5.22 22.37
C THR A 37 20.69 3.82 22.37
N LYS A 38 20.76 3.19 23.55
CA LYS A 38 20.36 1.81 23.82
C LYS A 38 18.88 1.61 23.45
N ALA A 39 18.61 1.06 22.27
CA ALA A 39 17.30 0.50 21.97
C ALA A 39 17.04 -0.66 22.94
N PRO A 40 15.83 -0.80 23.51
CA PRO A 40 15.51 -1.94 24.35
C PRO A 40 15.68 -3.23 23.53
N ALA A 41 16.40 -4.19 24.11
CA ALA A 41 16.72 -5.46 23.47
C ALA A 41 15.44 -6.18 23.03
N VAL A 42 15.32 -6.44 21.74
CA VAL A 42 14.34 -7.37 21.19
C VAL A 42 14.84 -8.77 21.56
N PRO A 43 14.03 -9.63 22.21
CA PRO A 43 14.44 -10.99 22.49
C PRO A 43 14.77 -11.71 21.18
N GLU A 44 16.01 -12.17 21.07
CA GLU A 44 16.44 -13.13 20.06
C GLU A 44 15.61 -14.40 20.22
N GLY A 45 14.70 -14.62 19.26
CA GLY A 45 13.72 -15.68 19.36
C GLY A 45 13.01 -15.93 18.03
N THR A 46 13.66 -16.72 17.20
CA THR A 46 13.10 -17.50 16.07
C THR A 46 12.57 -16.74 14.85
N LYS A 47 13.43 -16.70 13.81
CA LYS A 47 13.04 -16.71 12.39
C LYS A 47 12.34 -18.04 12.02
N GLN A 48 11.23 -18.36 12.68
CA GLN A 48 10.28 -19.35 12.19
C GLN A 48 9.04 -18.58 11.78
N SER A 49 8.74 -18.55 10.48
CA SER A 49 7.41 -18.21 10.02
C SER A 49 6.46 -19.26 10.61
N VAL A 50 5.85 -18.95 11.75
CA VAL A 50 4.76 -19.77 12.28
C VAL A 50 3.76 -19.90 11.14
N PRO A 51 3.43 -21.13 10.67
CA PRO A 51 2.52 -21.29 9.54
C PRO A 51 1.24 -20.53 9.85
N TRP A 52 0.81 -19.69 8.92
CA TRP A 52 -0.44 -18.95 9.08
C TRP A 52 -1.56 -19.92 9.43
N GLN A 53 -2.16 -19.76 10.61
CA GLN A 53 -3.21 -20.65 11.08
C GLN A 53 -4.40 -20.58 10.13
N LYS A 54 -4.99 -21.74 9.80
CA LYS A 54 -6.17 -21.81 8.90
C LYS A 54 -7.33 -21.01 9.49
N ALA A 55 -8.16 -20.42 8.62
CA ALA A 55 -9.38 -19.77 9.06
C ALA A 55 -10.32 -20.80 9.70
N LEU A 56 -10.96 -20.40 10.79
CA LEU A 56 -12.05 -21.16 11.39
C LEU A 56 -13.26 -21.15 10.45
N PRO A 57 -14.09 -22.21 10.45
CA PRO A 57 -15.34 -22.24 9.70
C PRO A 57 -16.27 -21.05 10.02
N GLY A 58 -17.10 -20.67 9.05
CA GLY A 58 -18.11 -19.62 9.18
C GLY A 58 -17.68 -18.25 8.64
N SER A 59 -18.30 -17.19 9.16
CA SER A 59 -18.04 -15.81 8.73
C SER A 59 -16.77 -15.22 9.34
N ALA A 60 -16.26 -14.17 8.69
CA ALA A 60 -15.12 -13.41 9.18
C ALA A 60 -15.42 -12.83 10.57
N ARG A 61 -14.50 -13.07 11.52
CA ARG A 61 -14.64 -12.60 12.90
C ARG A 61 -13.28 -12.38 13.54
N VAL A 62 -13.22 -11.42 14.46
CA VAL A 62 -12.05 -11.23 15.32
C VAL A 62 -12.01 -12.39 16.31
N VAL A 63 -10.90 -13.12 16.31
CA VAL A 63 -10.68 -14.28 17.19
C VAL A 63 -9.70 -13.97 18.31
N ARG A 64 -8.92 -12.89 18.18
CA ARG A 64 -7.98 -12.44 19.22
C ARG A 64 -7.75 -10.95 19.12
N GLU A 65 -7.58 -10.33 20.27
CA GLU A 65 -7.19 -8.94 20.45
C GLU A 65 -5.92 -8.89 21.31
N ARG A 66 -4.94 -8.08 20.91
CA ARG A 66 -3.70 -7.88 21.65
C ARG A 66 -3.37 -6.39 21.70
N TRP A 67 -3.53 -5.81 22.88
CA TRP A 67 -3.08 -4.45 23.15
C TRP A 67 -1.55 -4.42 23.24
N LEU A 68 -0.93 -3.54 22.47
CA LEU A 68 0.51 -3.29 22.46
C LEU A 68 0.89 -2.00 23.18
N GLY A 69 -0.12 -1.21 23.54
CA GLY A 69 0.02 0.05 24.25
C GLY A 69 -1.36 0.71 24.41
N PRO A 70 -1.44 1.92 24.96
CA PRO A 70 -2.72 2.57 25.31
C PRO A 70 -3.71 2.76 24.15
N ARG A 71 -3.20 2.79 22.91
CA ARG A 71 -3.99 3.03 21.70
C ARG A 71 -3.68 2.11 20.53
N THR A 72 -2.71 1.21 20.69
CA THR A 72 -2.27 0.30 19.62
C THR A 72 -2.83 -1.08 19.90
N LEU A 73 -3.70 -1.54 19.01
CA LEU A 73 -4.39 -2.81 19.14
C LEU A 73 -4.16 -3.65 17.88
N ASP A 74 -3.58 -4.84 18.05
CA ASP A 74 -3.57 -5.85 17.00
C ASP A 74 -4.82 -6.73 17.15
N ILE A 75 -5.57 -6.88 16.06
CA ILE A 75 -6.70 -7.81 15.97
C ILE A 75 -6.32 -8.93 15.00
N LEU A 76 -6.63 -10.16 15.38
CA LEU A 76 -6.48 -11.33 14.51
C LEU A 76 -7.85 -11.73 14.00
N ILE A 77 -8.03 -11.72 12.67
CA ILE A 77 -9.30 -12.05 12.03
C ILE A 77 -9.20 -13.46 11.47
N SER A 78 -10.12 -14.35 11.83
CA SER A 78 -10.34 -15.57 11.06
C SER A 78 -11.01 -15.19 9.74
N SER A 79 -10.29 -15.21 8.63
CA SER A 79 -10.76 -14.70 7.33
C SER A 79 -11.07 -15.83 6.33
N PRO A 80 -12.35 -16.06 5.98
CA PRO A 80 -12.71 -16.96 4.89
C PRO A 80 -12.17 -16.50 3.52
N SER A 81 -12.14 -15.19 3.27
CA SER A 81 -11.66 -14.63 2.01
C SER A 81 -10.15 -14.85 1.78
N ILE A 82 -9.34 -14.88 2.84
CA ILE A 82 -7.91 -15.25 2.74
C ILE A 82 -7.69 -16.75 2.99
N GLY A 83 -8.60 -17.42 3.68
CA GLY A 83 -8.50 -18.83 4.07
C GLY A 83 -7.60 -19.08 5.29
N ARG A 84 -7.17 -18.03 5.97
CA ARG A 84 -6.27 -18.06 7.15
C ARG A 84 -6.66 -17.00 8.17
N MET A 85 -6.08 -17.11 9.36
CA MET A 85 -6.09 -16.04 10.35
C MET A 85 -5.16 -14.93 9.88
N THR A 86 -5.67 -13.70 9.82
CA THR A 86 -5.00 -12.56 9.19
C THR A 86 -5.03 -11.34 10.12
N PRO A 87 -3.87 -10.73 10.43
CA PRO A 87 -3.79 -9.65 11.38
C PRO A 87 -4.15 -8.29 10.77
N VAL A 88 -4.62 -7.39 11.62
CA VAL A 88 -4.85 -5.97 11.32
C VAL A 88 -4.43 -5.18 12.55
N ARG A 89 -3.71 -4.07 12.36
CA ARG A 89 -3.38 -3.13 13.44
C ARG A 89 -4.33 -1.95 13.41
N LEU A 90 -4.80 -1.57 14.59
CA LEU A 90 -5.60 -0.38 14.83
C LEU A 90 -4.83 0.61 15.70
N LEU A 91 -4.85 1.89 15.32
CA LEU A 91 -4.58 2.99 16.24
C LEU A 91 -5.91 3.64 16.60
N LEU A 92 -6.23 3.62 17.88
CA LEU A 92 -7.52 4.09 18.40
C LEU A 92 -7.37 5.53 18.92
N PRO A 93 -8.32 6.43 18.60
CA PRO A 93 -8.24 7.84 19.02
C PRO A 93 -8.51 7.99 20.52
N LYS A 94 -8.10 9.13 21.09
CA LYS A 94 -8.42 9.50 22.48
C LYS A 94 -9.93 9.46 22.71
N GLY A 95 -10.36 8.89 23.85
CA GLY A 95 -11.77 8.75 24.19
C GLY A 95 -12.52 7.64 23.43
N TRP A 96 -11.81 6.82 22.64
CA TRP A 96 -12.41 5.66 22.01
C TRP A 96 -12.86 4.62 23.05
N SER A 97 -14.02 3.99 22.80
CA SER A 97 -14.49 2.80 23.50
C SER A 97 -15.39 1.99 22.58
N LYS A 98 -15.37 0.67 22.73
CA LYS A 98 -16.30 -0.24 22.00
C LYS A 98 -17.77 0.07 22.30
N SER A 99 -18.09 0.57 23.48
CA SER A 99 -19.46 0.91 23.91
C SER A 99 -19.87 2.35 23.62
N ALA A 100 -18.97 3.16 23.04
CA ALA A 100 -19.26 4.56 22.77
C ALA A 100 -20.43 4.73 21.80
N LYS A 101 -21.35 5.66 22.08
CA LYS A 101 -22.52 5.91 21.20
C LYS A 101 -22.14 6.48 19.84
N ARG A 102 -21.06 7.28 19.77
CA ARG A 102 -20.53 7.83 18.51
C ARG A 102 -19.73 6.79 17.70
N THR A 103 -19.43 7.15 16.46
CA THR A 103 -18.46 6.47 15.60
C THR A 103 -17.32 7.44 15.25
N TRP A 104 -16.22 6.91 14.73
CA TRP A 104 -15.04 7.68 14.31
C TRP A 104 -14.77 7.57 12.82
N PRO A 105 -14.34 8.64 12.14
CA PRO A 105 -13.80 8.51 10.79
C PRO A 105 -12.62 7.51 10.77
N VAL A 106 -12.39 6.90 9.61
CA VAL A 106 -11.40 5.82 9.48
C VAL A 106 -10.36 6.16 8.42
N LEU A 107 -9.08 6.09 8.78
CA LEU A 107 -7.95 6.19 7.86
C LEU A 107 -7.35 4.79 7.65
N TYR A 108 -7.41 4.27 6.43
CA TYR A 108 -6.73 3.04 6.05
C TYR A 108 -5.33 3.36 5.52
N LEU A 109 -4.31 2.74 6.11
CA LEU A 109 -2.92 2.84 5.67
C LEU A 109 -2.44 1.48 5.16
N LEU A 110 -2.16 1.42 3.86
CA LEU A 110 -1.84 0.19 3.15
C LEU A 110 -0.31 0.04 2.97
N HIS A 111 0.21 -1.13 3.30
CA HIS A 111 1.65 -1.43 3.23
C HIS A 111 2.11 -1.84 1.82
N GLY A 112 3.43 -1.96 1.67
CA GLY A 112 4.10 -2.26 0.40
C GLY A 112 4.22 -3.76 0.17
N GLY A 113 4.71 -4.14 -1.01
CA GLY A 113 5.14 -5.51 -1.23
C GLY A 113 6.32 -5.87 -0.32
N ALA A 114 6.57 -7.16 -0.11
CA ALA A 114 7.62 -7.68 0.74
C ALA A 114 7.55 -7.28 2.23
N ASP A 115 6.45 -6.65 2.65
CA ASP A 115 6.24 -6.11 4.01
C ASP A 115 4.90 -6.60 4.60
N ASP A 116 4.47 -6.05 5.73
CA ASP A 116 3.30 -6.48 6.50
C ASP A 116 2.50 -5.30 7.12
N TYR A 117 1.42 -5.67 7.80
CA TYR A 117 0.49 -4.78 8.50
C TYR A 117 1.12 -3.88 9.59
N THR A 118 2.34 -4.16 10.04
CA THR A 118 3.03 -3.38 11.09
C THR A 118 3.94 -2.28 10.54
N SER A 119 4.27 -2.37 9.25
CA SER A 119 5.23 -1.54 8.53
C SER A 119 5.14 -0.04 8.83
N TRP A 120 3.96 0.57 8.68
CA TRP A 120 3.74 1.99 8.96
C TRP A 120 4.15 2.38 10.39
N THR A 121 3.79 1.57 11.39
CA THR A 121 4.19 1.83 12.80
C THR A 121 5.62 1.41 13.13
N ARG A 122 6.21 0.50 12.36
CA ARG A 122 7.59 0.05 12.55
C ARG A 122 8.59 1.03 11.95
N MET A 123 8.24 1.65 10.84
CA MET A 123 9.15 2.43 10.00
C MET A 123 8.92 3.94 10.10
N THR A 124 7.89 4.39 10.81
CA THR A 124 7.53 5.81 10.91
C THR A 124 7.02 6.17 12.30
N ASP A 125 6.86 7.47 12.53
CA ASP A 125 6.22 8.04 13.72
C ASP A 125 4.68 8.07 13.63
N VAL A 126 4.04 7.36 12.70
CA VAL A 126 2.59 7.47 12.43
C VAL A 126 1.72 7.29 13.67
N ALA A 127 2.16 6.45 14.62
CA ALA A 127 1.49 6.33 15.91
C ALA A 127 1.47 7.70 16.59
N ALA A 128 2.61 8.25 16.99
CA ALA A 128 2.71 9.57 17.63
C ALA A 128 2.07 10.68 16.78
N PHE A 129 2.33 10.71 15.47
CA PHE A 129 1.82 11.72 14.54
C PHE A 129 0.29 11.80 14.50
N THR A 130 -0.40 10.68 14.75
CA THR A 130 -1.87 10.60 14.72
C THR A 130 -2.52 10.61 16.11
N GLU A 131 -1.77 10.91 17.18
CA GLU A 131 -2.27 10.82 18.57
C GLU A 131 -3.44 11.74 18.90
N ASN A 132 -3.40 12.96 18.36
CA ASN A 132 -4.45 13.95 18.58
C ASN A 132 -5.44 14.01 17.42
N VAL A 133 -5.45 12.99 16.56
CA VAL A 133 -6.37 12.90 15.43
C VAL A 133 -7.59 12.09 15.86
N ASP A 134 -8.78 12.69 15.76
CA ASP A 134 -10.05 12.05 16.14
C ASP A 134 -10.54 11.03 15.08
N ALA A 135 -9.69 10.06 14.74
CA ALA A 135 -9.93 9.01 13.75
C ALA A 135 -9.33 7.66 14.18
N ILE A 136 -9.92 6.56 13.71
CA ILE A 136 -9.32 5.23 13.80
C ILE A 136 -8.37 5.05 12.61
N VAL A 137 -7.12 4.67 12.87
CA VAL A 137 -6.18 4.28 11.80
C VAL A 137 -6.15 2.76 11.69
N VAL A 138 -6.36 2.24 10.50
CA VAL A 138 -6.42 0.79 10.20
C VAL A 138 -5.29 0.42 9.26
N MET A 139 -4.45 -0.52 9.68
CA MET A 139 -3.34 -1.06 8.89
C MET A 139 -3.55 -2.56 8.71
N PRO A 140 -4.18 -3.00 7.61
CA PRO A 140 -4.44 -4.41 7.37
C PRO A 140 -3.28 -5.11 6.65
N GLU A 141 -3.11 -6.40 6.93
CA GLU A 141 -2.24 -7.29 6.16
C GLU A 141 -2.78 -7.49 4.74
N ALA A 142 -1.90 -7.52 3.75
CA ALA A 142 -2.22 -7.71 2.34
C ALA A 142 -1.43 -8.83 1.66
N GLY A 143 -0.62 -9.57 2.41
CA GLY A 143 0.37 -10.52 1.92
C GLY A 143 1.55 -9.80 1.27
N ARG A 144 2.72 -10.46 1.27
CA ARG A 144 3.94 -9.91 0.66
C ARG A 144 3.80 -9.53 -0.83
N ALA A 145 2.87 -10.16 -1.54
CA ALA A 145 2.60 -9.93 -2.96
C ALA A 145 1.09 -10.04 -3.30
N GLY A 146 0.20 -9.71 -2.35
CA GLY A 146 -1.24 -9.90 -2.58
C GLY A 146 -1.85 -8.90 -3.55
N ASN A 147 -1.17 -7.79 -3.83
CA ASN A 147 -1.57 -6.77 -4.81
C ASN A 147 -2.99 -6.25 -4.59
N TYR A 148 -3.47 -6.24 -3.34
CA TYR A 148 -4.80 -5.74 -2.97
C TYR A 148 -5.91 -6.30 -3.88
N SER A 149 -5.79 -7.56 -4.30
CA SER A 149 -6.61 -8.18 -5.35
C SER A 149 -7.26 -9.46 -4.89
N ASP A 150 -8.41 -9.75 -5.49
CA ASP A 150 -8.93 -11.11 -5.50
C ASP A 150 -8.26 -11.87 -6.65
N TRP A 151 -7.61 -12.98 -6.33
CA TRP A 151 -6.76 -13.69 -7.27
C TRP A 151 -7.58 -14.44 -8.32
N HIS A 152 -7.12 -14.39 -9.56
CA HIS A 152 -7.75 -15.03 -10.71
C HIS A 152 -7.61 -16.56 -10.67
N ASN A 153 -6.47 -17.06 -10.22
CA ASN A 153 -6.16 -18.49 -10.09
C ASN A 153 -6.48 -19.31 -11.35
N GLY A 154 -6.13 -18.76 -12.52
CA GLY A 154 -6.41 -19.39 -13.82
C GLY A 154 -7.90 -19.55 -14.11
N GLY A 155 -8.72 -18.58 -13.68
CA GLY A 155 -10.17 -18.56 -13.88
C GLY A 155 -10.98 -19.20 -12.76
N ARG A 156 -10.35 -19.95 -11.86
CA ARG A 156 -11.05 -20.64 -10.76
C ARG A 156 -11.46 -19.71 -9.62
N GLY A 157 -10.81 -18.55 -9.49
CA GLY A 157 -10.98 -17.69 -8.32
C GLY A 157 -10.56 -18.40 -7.03
N GLY A 158 -11.25 -18.09 -5.92
CA GLY A 158 -10.93 -18.64 -4.60
C GLY A 158 -9.90 -17.82 -3.84
N THR A 159 -9.33 -18.39 -2.78
CA THR A 159 -8.37 -17.70 -1.92
C THR A 159 -6.99 -17.56 -2.60
N PRO A 160 -6.21 -16.51 -2.26
CA PRO A 160 -6.56 -15.39 -1.39
C PRO A 160 -7.40 -14.32 -2.12
N LYS A 161 -8.36 -13.74 -1.39
CA LYS A 161 -9.23 -12.65 -1.85
C LYS A 161 -8.97 -11.36 -1.06
N TRP A 162 -7.83 -10.73 -1.30
CA TRP A 162 -7.41 -9.55 -0.54
C TRP A 162 -8.35 -8.35 -0.73
N ALA A 163 -8.94 -8.15 -1.91
CA ALA A 163 -9.92 -7.07 -2.08
C ALA A 163 -11.15 -7.32 -1.21
N THR A 164 -11.67 -8.56 -1.21
CA THR A 164 -12.77 -8.95 -0.32
C THR A 164 -12.40 -8.76 1.15
N PHE A 165 -11.21 -9.19 1.58
CA PHE A 165 -10.76 -9.02 2.97
C PHE A 165 -10.81 -7.54 3.40
N HIS A 166 -10.20 -6.64 2.63
CA HIS A 166 -10.12 -5.23 3.01
C HIS A 166 -11.46 -4.50 2.93
N THR A 167 -12.15 -4.59 1.80
CA THR A 167 -13.30 -3.71 1.51
C THR A 167 -14.61 -4.25 2.08
N TYR A 168 -14.63 -5.53 2.47
CA TYR A 168 -15.80 -6.16 3.09
C TYR A 168 -15.51 -6.60 4.52
N GLU A 169 -14.58 -7.53 4.74
CA GLU A 169 -14.40 -8.15 6.07
C GLU A 169 -13.83 -7.16 7.10
N VAL A 170 -12.65 -6.59 6.85
CA VAL A 170 -12.00 -5.61 7.73
C VAL A 170 -12.89 -4.39 7.92
N ARG A 171 -13.43 -3.84 6.82
CA ARG A 171 -14.33 -2.69 6.88
C ARG A 171 -15.51 -2.93 7.83
N ARG A 172 -16.23 -4.05 7.65
CA ARG A 172 -17.39 -4.39 8.47
C ARG A 172 -17.02 -4.63 9.94
N LEU A 173 -15.90 -5.32 10.19
CA LEU A 173 -15.44 -5.60 11.55
C LEU A 173 -15.03 -4.32 12.28
N VAL A 174 -14.35 -3.39 11.61
CA VAL A 174 -14.01 -2.07 12.16
C VAL A 174 -15.26 -1.24 12.44
N GLU A 175 -16.24 -1.23 11.54
CA GLU A 175 -17.48 -0.47 11.71
C GLU A 175 -18.32 -0.99 12.90
N ILE A 176 -18.53 -2.30 12.97
CA ILE A 176 -19.42 -2.91 13.97
C ILE A 176 -18.70 -3.07 15.31
N GLY A 177 -17.48 -3.62 15.30
CA GLY A 177 -16.76 -4.02 16.52
C GLY A 177 -15.92 -2.92 17.15
N TYR A 178 -15.52 -1.91 16.36
CA TYR A 178 -14.61 -0.86 16.80
C TYR A 178 -15.13 0.55 16.54
N ARG A 179 -16.43 0.70 16.26
CA ARG A 179 -17.10 1.99 16.09
C ARG A 179 -16.51 2.83 14.95
N GLY A 180 -16.02 2.19 13.90
CA GLY A 180 -15.66 2.86 12.64
C GLY A 180 -16.90 3.46 11.97
N GLY A 181 -16.77 4.69 11.49
CA GLY A 181 -17.83 5.45 10.84
C GLY A 181 -17.74 5.41 9.31
N PRO A 182 -18.73 6.00 8.61
CA PRO A 182 -18.81 5.95 7.16
C PRO A 182 -17.87 6.91 6.43
N ARG A 183 -17.24 7.86 7.13
CA ARG A 183 -16.23 8.75 6.55
C ARG A 183 -14.89 8.06 6.56
N ARG A 184 -14.39 7.67 5.38
CA ARG A 184 -13.15 6.92 5.23
C ARG A 184 -12.17 7.66 4.31
N ALA A 185 -10.90 7.56 4.63
CA ALA A 185 -9.78 7.92 3.78
C ALA A 185 -8.89 6.69 3.62
N ILE A 186 -8.21 6.57 2.48
CA ILE A 186 -7.28 5.48 2.22
C ILE A 186 -5.98 6.04 1.65
N ALA A 187 -4.85 5.55 2.11
CA ALA A 187 -3.55 5.89 1.55
C ALA A 187 -2.62 4.69 1.63
N GLY A 188 -1.55 4.70 0.83
CA GLY A 188 -0.55 3.65 0.88
C GLY A 188 0.70 4.00 0.10
N LEU A 189 1.72 3.17 0.25
CA LEU A 189 2.97 3.23 -0.49
C LEU A 189 3.11 2.04 -1.46
N SER A 190 3.85 2.19 -2.57
CA SER A 190 4.20 1.07 -3.47
C SER A 190 2.99 0.19 -3.85
N MET A 191 2.95 -1.10 -3.45
CA MET A 191 1.80 -1.99 -3.61
C MET A 191 0.51 -1.42 -2.97
N GLY A 192 0.61 -0.84 -1.77
CA GLY A 192 -0.48 -0.18 -1.05
C GLY A 192 -0.94 1.11 -1.71
N ALA A 193 -0.05 1.85 -2.37
CA ALA A 193 -0.38 3.03 -3.14
C ALA A 193 -1.25 2.67 -4.37
N TYR A 194 -0.96 1.54 -4.99
CA TYR A 194 -1.82 0.94 -6.02
C TYR A 194 -3.17 0.49 -5.44
N GLY A 195 -3.16 -0.22 -4.30
CA GLY A 195 -4.37 -0.67 -3.61
C GLY A 195 -5.32 0.48 -3.24
N ALA A 196 -4.79 1.57 -2.70
CA ALA A 196 -5.55 2.75 -2.29
C ALA A 196 -6.29 3.39 -3.47
N MET A 197 -5.57 3.62 -4.57
CA MET A 197 -6.15 4.20 -5.78
C MET A 197 -7.16 3.25 -6.44
N LYS A 198 -6.83 1.95 -6.53
CA LYS A 198 -7.75 0.96 -7.10
C LYS A 198 -9.04 0.87 -6.29
N TYR A 199 -8.98 0.77 -4.97
CA TYR A 199 -10.20 0.65 -4.16
C TYR A 199 -11.06 1.91 -4.25
N ALA A 200 -10.47 3.09 -4.21
CA ALA A 200 -11.23 4.33 -4.41
C ALA A 200 -11.92 4.37 -5.78
N ALA A 201 -11.24 3.92 -6.83
CA ALA A 201 -11.80 3.88 -8.19
C ALA A 201 -12.87 2.79 -8.36
N ARG A 202 -12.67 1.62 -7.74
CA ARG A 202 -13.54 0.44 -7.87
C ARG A 202 -14.83 0.58 -7.04
N TYR A 203 -14.78 1.33 -5.94
CA TYR A 203 -15.90 1.53 -5.02
C TYR A 203 -16.20 3.02 -4.84
N PRO A 204 -16.78 3.69 -5.86
CA PRO A 204 -17.11 5.11 -5.79
C PRO A 204 -17.93 5.45 -4.53
N GLY A 205 -17.52 6.50 -3.81
CA GLY A 205 -18.16 6.93 -2.56
C GLY A 205 -17.74 6.18 -1.30
N MET A 206 -16.98 5.08 -1.38
CA MET A 206 -16.50 4.35 -0.20
C MET A 206 -15.44 5.14 0.58
N PHE A 207 -14.56 5.85 -0.14
CA PHE A 207 -13.49 6.68 0.41
C PHE A 207 -13.64 8.12 -0.10
N ARG A 208 -13.44 9.09 0.79
CA ARG A 208 -13.47 10.53 0.47
C ARG A 208 -12.10 11.06 0.04
N PHE A 209 -11.04 10.34 0.39
CA PHE A 209 -9.67 10.63 -0.01
C PHE A 209 -8.93 9.34 -0.40
N ALA A 210 -8.09 9.43 -1.43
CA ALA A 210 -7.15 8.39 -1.83
C ALA A 210 -5.73 8.97 -2.04
N GLY A 211 -4.77 8.47 -1.28
CA GLY A 211 -3.35 8.85 -1.37
C GLY A 211 -2.50 7.72 -1.95
N SER A 212 -1.66 8.04 -2.94
CA SER A 212 -0.79 7.10 -3.62
C SER A 212 0.65 7.59 -3.57
N TYR A 213 1.51 6.92 -2.77
CA TYR A 213 2.93 7.23 -2.65
C TYR A 213 3.76 6.19 -3.40
N SER A 214 4.30 6.56 -4.56
CA SER A 214 5.14 5.71 -5.42
C SER A 214 4.43 4.42 -5.88
N GLY A 215 3.14 4.52 -6.27
CA GLY A 215 2.35 3.38 -6.76
C GLY A 215 2.46 3.12 -8.26
N ILE A 216 2.20 1.88 -8.68
CA ILE A 216 1.97 1.52 -10.09
C ILE A 216 0.50 1.80 -10.40
N LEU A 217 0.23 2.88 -11.14
CA LEU A 217 -1.12 3.43 -11.36
C LEU A 217 -1.69 3.22 -12.76
N ALA A 218 -1.00 2.41 -13.57
CA ALA A 218 -1.41 2.08 -14.92
C ALA A 218 -0.88 0.69 -15.29
N THR A 219 -1.62 -0.37 -14.91
CA THR A 219 -1.10 -1.75 -14.89
C THR A 219 -0.93 -2.36 -16.27
N ARG A 220 -1.51 -1.73 -17.30
CA ARG A 220 -1.55 -2.22 -18.69
C ARG A 220 -0.70 -1.40 -19.66
N LEU A 221 0.09 -0.44 -19.17
CA LEU A 221 1.06 0.24 -20.04
C LEU A 221 2.15 -0.72 -20.49
N PRO A 222 2.77 -0.51 -21.68
CA PRO A 222 3.87 -1.34 -22.14
C PRO A 222 4.96 -1.51 -21.07
N GLY A 223 5.40 -2.74 -20.82
CA GLY A 223 6.42 -3.11 -19.82
C GLY A 223 5.91 -3.25 -18.38
N ILE A 224 4.76 -2.67 -18.03
CA ILE A 224 4.23 -2.73 -16.66
C ILE A 224 3.71 -4.13 -16.28
N PRO A 225 3.00 -4.87 -17.15
CA PRO A 225 2.63 -6.26 -16.85
C PRO A 225 3.83 -7.13 -16.47
N GLU A 226 4.94 -7.02 -17.19
CA GLU A 226 6.17 -7.77 -16.94
C GLU A 226 6.77 -7.41 -15.59
N ILE A 227 6.80 -6.12 -15.23
CA ILE A 227 7.26 -5.65 -13.91
C ILE A 227 6.39 -6.24 -12.79
N ILE A 228 5.06 -6.19 -12.93
CA ILE A 228 4.14 -6.76 -11.94
C ILE A 228 4.31 -8.28 -11.83
N MET A 229 4.45 -8.97 -12.95
CA MET A 229 4.64 -10.42 -12.97
C MET A 229 5.97 -10.82 -12.34
N ASN A 230 7.05 -10.08 -12.59
CA ASN A 230 8.35 -10.32 -11.98
C ASN A 230 8.33 -10.05 -10.46
N ALA A 231 7.63 -9.01 -10.01
CA ALA A 231 7.45 -8.74 -8.58
C ALA A 231 6.64 -9.85 -7.86
N GLN A 232 5.67 -10.47 -8.54
CA GLN A 232 4.99 -11.66 -8.00
C GLN A 232 5.96 -12.85 -7.91
N ALA A 233 6.77 -13.08 -8.95
CA ALA A 233 7.71 -14.18 -9.00
C ALA A 233 8.81 -14.06 -7.93
N SER A 234 9.32 -12.84 -7.68
CA SER A 234 10.35 -12.60 -6.64
C SER A 234 9.84 -12.94 -5.24
N GLU A 235 8.53 -12.83 -5.01
CA GLU A 235 7.86 -13.25 -3.77
C GLU A 235 7.40 -14.72 -3.79
N LYS A 236 8.00 -15.53 -4.67
CA LYS A 236 7.74 -16.97 -4.83
C LYS A 236 6.27 -17.29 -5.12
N GLN A 237 5.53 -16.33 -5.69
CA GLN A 237 4.14 -16.52 -6.11
C GLN A 237 4.09 -16.89 -7.59
N ASN A 238 3.05 -17.63 -7.99
CA ASN A 238 2.75 -17.79 -9.42
C ASN A 238 2.23 -16.46 -9.98
N PRO A 239 2.93 -15.80 -10.92
CA PRO A 239 2.51 -14.50 -11.44
C PRO A 239 1.14 -14.52 -12.13
N LYS A 240 0.82 -15.63 -12.82
CA LYS A 240 -0.45 -15.80 -13.52
C LYS A 240 -1.61 -16.11 -12.58
N ALA A 241 -1.35 -16.46 -11.32
CA ALA A 241 -2.41 -16.66 -10.34
C ALA A 241 -3.08 -15.34 -9.94
N LEU A 242 -2.36 -14.21 -10.03
CA LEU A 242 -2.89 -12.89 -9.65
C LEU A 242 -4.03 -12.45 -10.58
N TRP A 243 -3.73 -12.15 -11.85
CA TRP A 243 -4.71 -11.65 -12.83
C TRP A 243 -4.74 -12.43 -14.15
N GLY A 244 -4.08 -13.60 -14.20
CA GLY A 244 -3.94 -14.37 -15.44
C GLY A 244 -2.85 -13.83 -16.36
N ASP A 245 -2.93 -14.21 -17.62
CA ASP A 245 -2.03 -13.79 -18.68
C ASP A 245 -2.40 -12.38 -19.18
N PRO A 246 -1.46 -11.41 -19.26
CA PRO A 246 -1.80 -10.02 -19.60
C PRO A 246 -2.42 -9.83 -20.99
N VAL A 247 -2.13 -10.74 -21.92
CA VAL A 247 -2.68 -10.69 -23.28
C VAL A 247 -4.03 -11.39 -23.33
N LYS A 248 -4.11 -12.63 -22.83
CA LYS A 248 -5.34 -13.44 -22.90
C LYS A 248 -6.42 -12.94 -21.94
N ASP A 249 -6.03 -12.56 -20.72
CA ASP A 249 -6.92 -12.14 -19.64
C ASP A 249 -7.03 -10.60 -19.53
N LYS A 250 -6.90 -9.89 -20.66
CA LYS A 250 -6.92 -8.42 -20.73
C LYS A 250 -8.09 -7.75 -19.98
N LYS A 251 -9.24 -8.42 -19.89
CA LYS A 251 -10.40 -7.94 -19.13
C LYS A 251 -10.15 -7.98 -17.62
N VAL A 252 -9.50 -9.02 -17.11
CA VAL A 252 -9.12 -9.15 -15.70
C VAL A 252 -8.11 -8.07 -15.33
N TRP A 253 -7.13 -7.83 -16.20
CA TRP A 253 -6.18 -6.73 -16.06
C TRP A 253 -6.86 -5.36 -16.09
N ALA A 254 -7.84 -5.13 -16.97
CA ALA A 254 -8.61 -3.87 -17.00
C ALA A 254 -9.38 -3.62 -15.70
N MET A 255 -9.96 -4.67 -15.11
CA MET A 255 -10.67 -4.57 -13.82
C MET A 255 -9.75 -4.21 -12.64
N ASN A 256 -8.44 -4.27 -12.85
CA ASN A 256 -7.39 -3.96 -11.89
C ASN A 256 -6.49 -2.80 -12.35
N ASP A 257 -6.87 -2.06 -13.40
CA ASP A 257 -6.10 -0.94 -13.92
C ASP A 257 -6.71 0.39 -13.48
N PRO A 258 -6.01 1.21 -12.66
CA PRO A 258 -6.55 2.51 -12.24
C PRO A 258 -6.86 3.45 -13.42
N ILE A 259 -6.22 3.31 -14.58
CA ILE A 259 -6.59 4.06 -15.80
C ILE A 259 -7.99 3.70 -16.29
N ALA A 260 -8.29 2.40 -16.35
CA ALA A 260 -9.59 1.91 -16.78
C ALA A 260 -10.69 2.24 -15.76
N LEU A 261 -10.34 2.20 -14.46
CA LEU A 261 -11.25 2.51 -13.36
C LEU A 261 -11.41 4.01 -13.07
N ALA A 262 -10.59 4.87 -13.68
CA ALA A 262 -10.50 6.30 -13.37
C ALA A 262 -11.85 7.06 -13.27
N PRO A 263 -12.89 6.78 -14.09
CA PRO A 263 -14.19 7.43 -13.92
C PRO A 263 -14.78 7.29 -12.51
N GLY A 264 -14.51 6.18 -11.83
CA GLY A 264 -14.98 5.92 -10.47
C GLY A 264 -14.31 6.76 -9.39
N LEU A 265 -13.24 7.51 -9.72
CA LEU A 265 -12.57 8.43 -8.80
C LEU A 265 -13.26 9.80 -8.71
N LYS A 266 -14.29 10.07 -9.51
CA LYS A 266 -15.02 11.33 -9.47
C LYS A 266 -15.63 11.55 -8.07
N GLY A 267 -15.33 12.70 -7.47
CA GLY A 267 -15.79 13.06 -6.12
C GLY A 267 -14.86 12.63 -4.98
N THR A 268 -13.79 11.89 -5.27
CA THR A 268 -12.75 11.55 -4.31
C THR A 268 -11.62 12.60 -4.36
N SER A 269 -11.12 13.03 -3.20
CA SER A 269 -9.91 13.87 -3.14
C SER A 269 -8.66 13.01 -3.37
N LEU A 270 -7.80 13.38 -4.32
CA LEU A 270 -6.70 12.53 -4.79
C LEU A 270 -5.34 13.19 -4.58
N TYR A 271 -4.40 12.42 -4.00
CA TYR A 271 -2.99 12.79 -3.92
C TYR A 271 -2.14 11.68 -4.53
N ILE A 272 -1.28 12.04 -5.47
CA ILE A 272 -0.40 11.11 -6.19
C ILE A 272 1.01 11.67 -6.14
N SER A 273 1.98 10.88 -5.67
CA SER A 273 3.37 11.30 -5.62
C SER A 273 4.34 10.22 -6.05
N SER A 274 5.46 10.62 -6.65
CA SER A 274 6.59 9.72 -6.98
C SER A 274 7.84 10.52 -7.37
N GLY A 275 9.01 9.96 -7.12
CA GLY A 275 10.29 10.39 -7.66
C GLY A 275 10.40 10.10 -9.16
N THR A 276 11.08 10.96 -9.91
CA THR A 276 11.21 10.79 -11.38
C THR A 276 12.52 10.15 -11.81
N THR A 277 13.44 9.92 -10.87
CA THR A 277 14.74 9.30 -11.12
C THR A 277 14.96 8.15 -10.14
N SER A 278 15.99 7.35 -10.39
CA SER A 278 16.44 6.33 -9.43
C SER A 278 17.64 6.80 -8.60
N PHE A 279 17.94 8.10 -8.59
CA PHE A 279 19.10 8.65 -7.88
C PHE A 279 18.75 9.01 -6.44
N LEU A 280 19.77 8.97 -5.59
CA LEU A 280 19.70 9.47 -4.22
C LEU A 280 19.27 10.94 -4.24
N GLY A 281 18.39 11.29 -3.33
CA GLY A 281 17.89 12.63 -3.10
C GLY A 281 18.18 13.14 -1.69
N PRO A 282 17.56 14.27 -1.30
CA PRO A 282 17.89 14.97 -0.07
C PRO A 282 17.56 14.22 1.24
N LEU A 283 16.72 13.19 1.20
CA LEU A 283 16.35 12.40 2.37
C LEU A 283 17.14 11.10 2.51
N ASP A 284 18.05 10.83 1.57
CA ASP A 284 18.96 9.69 1.66
C ASP A 284 20.18 10.08 2.52
N PRO A 285 20.61 9.22 3.47
CA PRO A 285 21.84 9.46 4.20
C PRO A 285 23.04 9.65 3.26
N PRO A 286 23.96 10.59 3.56
CA PRO A 286 25.17 10.76 2.78
C PRO A 286 25.94 9.43 2.62
N GLY A 287 26.35 9.09 1.39
CA GLY A 287 27.08 7.86 1.10
C GLY A 287 26.22 6.59 1.00
N SER A 288 24.89 6.71 1.02
CA SER A 288 23.99 5.56 0.84
C SER A 288 24.30 4.79 -0.46
N PRO A 289 24.38 3.46 -0.44
CA PRO A 289 24.58 2.70 -1.66
C PRO A 289 23.32 2.74 -2.53
N TRP A 290 23.50 2.71 -3.85
CA TRP A 290 22.37 2.59 -4.77
C TRP A 290 21.78 1.17 -4.72
N HIS A 291 20.45 1.08 -4.65
CA HIS A 291 19.73 -0.19 -4.65
C HIS A 291 18.77 -0.32 -5.86
N PRO A 292 18.65 -1.51 -6.50
CA PRO A 292 17.75 -1.73 -7.64
C PRO A 292 16.29 -1.35 -7.41
N ALA A 293 15.81 -1.42 -6.17
CA ALA A 293 14.44 -1.01 -5.82
C ALA A 293 14.17 0.48 -6.15
N HIS A 294 15.20 1.33 -6.24
CA HIS A 294 15.03 2.74 -6.62
C HIS A 294 14.52 2.93 -8.05
N LEU A 295 14.64 1.90 -8.92
CA LEU A 295 13.99 1.91 -10.23
C LEU A 295 12.46 1.95 -10.13
N GLY A 296 11.89 1.61 -8.96
CA GLY A 296 10.46 1.72 -8.69
C GLY A 296 9.92 3.15 -8.81
N GLU A 297 10.72 4.17 -8.49
CA GLU A 297 10.31 5.57 -8.57
C GLU A 297 10.05 6.04 -10.01
N PRO A 298 11.00 5.99 -10.97
CA PRO A 298 10.74 6.41 -12.34
C PRO A 298 9.62 5.59 -13.01
N ILE A 299 9.49 4.30 -12.67
CA ILE A 299 8.38 3.45 -13.13
C ILE A 299 7.05 3.96 -12.56
N SER A 300 6.99 4.25 -11.26
CA SER A 300 5.80 4.80 -10.64
C SER A 300 5.43 6.15 -11.24
N ALA A 301 6.38 7.08 -11.38
CA ALA A 301 6.17 8.37 -12.02
C ALA A 301 5.64 8.24 -13.46
N TYR A 302 6.15 7.29 -14.25
CA TYR A 302 5.64 7.00 -15.59
C TYR A 302 4.14 6.63 -15.57
N THR A 303 3.74 5.74 -14.67
CA THR A 303 2.33 5.34 -14.53
C THR A 303 1.45 6.43 -13.91
N ALA A 304 1.98 7.21 -12.96
CA ALA A 304 1.30 8.35 -12.34
C ALA A 304 0.98 9.44 -13.36
N LYS A 305 1.94 9.76 -14.25
CA LYS A 305 1.71 10.69 -15.37
C LYS A 305 0.60 10.20 -16.29
N ALA A 306 0.51 8.90 -16.55
CA ALA A 306 -0.56 8.35 -17.38
C ALA A 306 -1.94 8.47 -16.70
N LEU A 307 -2.03 8.19 -15.39
CA LEU A 307 -3.28 8.38 -14.64
C LEU A 307 -3.68 9.84 -14.57
N SER A 308 -2.73 10.74 -14.30
CA SER A 308 -2.97 12.18 -14.29
C SER A 308 -3.55 12.67 -15.62
N ARG A 309 -2.99 12.26 -16.77
CA ARG A 309 -3.56 12.59 -18.09
C ARG A 309 -4.98 12.07 -18.25
N ARG A 310 -5.26 10.83 -17.81
CA ARG A 310 -6.62 10.26 -17.85
C ARG A 310 -7.59 11.04 -16.98
N LEU A 311 -7.20 11.43 -15.77
CA LEU A 311 -8.01 12.22 -14.84
C LEU A 311 -8.31 13.62 -15.39
N ASN A 312 -7.31 14.29 -15.98
CA ASN A 312 -7.49 15.57 -16.64
C ASN A 312 -8.51 15.47 -17.79
N GLY A 313 -8.42 14.45 -18.63
CA GLY A 313 -9.40 14.21 -19.70
C GLY A 313 -10.82 13.91 -19.21
N LEU A 314 -10.98 13.52 -17.94
CA LEU A 314 -12.28 13.29 -17.30
C LEU A 314 -12.74 14.49 -16.44
N GLY A 315 -11.95 15.57 -16.36
CA GLY A 315 -12.23 16.70 -15.48
C GLY A 315 -12.16 16.37 -13.98
N ILE A 316 -11.41 15.33 -13.59
CA ILE A 316 -11.26 14.92 -12.18
C ILE A 316 -10.04 15.61 -11.57
N ARG A 317 -10.28 16.51 -10.63
CA ARG A 317 -9.23 17.23 -9.88
C ARG A 317 -8.40 16.26 -9.04
N HIS A 318 -7.09 16.46 -9.07
CA HIS A 318 -6.13 15.68 -8.30
C HIS A 318 -4.86 16.49 -8.05
N THR A 319 -4.14 16.16 -6.98
CA THR A 319 -2.79 16.66 -6.73
C THR A 319 -1.80 15.64 -7.27
N LEU A 320 -0.89 16.09 -8.14
CA LEU A 320 0.24 15.31 -8.63
C LEU A 320 1.54 15.97 -8.16
N ASN A 321 2.28 15.28 -7.29
CA ASN A 321 3.59 15.72 -6.80
C ASN A 321 4.71 14.82 -7.34
N LEU A 322 5.35 15.25 -8.42
CA LEU A 322 6.51 14.55 -8.97
C LEU A 322 7.78 15.29 -8.58
N TYR A 323 8.63 14.64 -7.79
CA TYR A 323 9.91 15.18 -7.34
C TYR A 323 11.07 14.52 -8.11
N SER A 324 12.22 15.19 -8.23
CA SER A 324 13.33 14.73 -9.07
C SER A 324 14.05 13.51 -8.48
N ASN A 325 15.04 13.78 -7.63
CA ASN A 325 15.83 12.77 -6.93
C ASN A 325 15.12 12.33 -5.66
N GLY A 326 15.25 11.05 -5.37
CA GLY A 326 14.70 10.40 -4.21
C GLY A 326 14.42 8.93 -4.47
N THR A 327 14.46 8.16 -3.39
CA THR A 327 14.48 6.71 -3.45
C THR A 327 13.15 6.10 -3.04
N HIS A 328 12.93 4.85 -3.47
CA HIS A 328 11.73 4.05 -3.16
C HIS A 328 11.77 3.54 -1.70
N THR A 329 11.76 4.48 -0.74
CA THR A 329 12.05 4.22 0.68
C THR A 329 11.18 5.05 1.64
N TRP A 330 11.18 4.65 2.92
CA TRP A 330 10.33 5.22 3.98
C TRP A 330 10.46 6.71 4.23
N PRO A 331 11.65 7.34 4.21
CA PRO A 331 11.75 8.79 4.38
C PRO A 331 10.91 9.57 3.37
N TYR A 332 10.92 9.16 2.10
CA TYR A 332 10.13 9.79 1.04
C TYR A 332 8.64 9.51 1.20
N TRP A 333 8.24 8.27 1.47
CA TRP A 333 6.82 7.95 1.72
C TRP A 333 6.25 8.67 2.94
N THR A 334 7.06 8.84 3.99
CA THR A 334 6.68 9.59 5.19
C THR A 334 6.49 11.07 4.88
N ARG A 335 7.39 11.67 4.10
CA ARG A 335 7.24 13.06 3.62
C ARG A 335 5.91 13.24 2.88
N GLU A 336 5.60 12.37 1.93
CA GLU A 336 4.38 12.46 1.10
C GLU A 336 3.10 12.20 1.90
N PHE A 337 3.15 11.27 2.85
CA PHE A 337 2.06 11.07 3.81
C PHE A 337 1.78 12.34 4.62
N LYS A 338 2.82 12.95 5.19
CA LYS A 338 2.69 14.20 5.97
C LYS A 338 2.22 15.37 5.10
N ALA A 339 2.71 15.48 3.87
CA ALA A 339 2.30 16.53 2.91
C ALA A 339 0.82 16.42 2.52
N SER A 340 0.30 15.21 2.33
CA SER A 340 -1.11 14.98 1.98
C SER A 340 -2.06 14.98 3.19
N PHE A 341 -1.53 14.96 4.41
CA PHE A 341 -2.33 14.82 5.63
C PHE A 341 -3.41 15.89 5.83
N PRO A 342 -3.20 17.19 5.48
CA PRO A 342 -4.27 18.17 5.51
C PRO A 342 -5.48 17.81 4.62
N MET A 343 -5.23 17.17 3.46
CA MET A 343 -6.31 16.68 2.59
C MET A 343 -7.04 15.49 3.21
N ILE A 344 -6.32 14.61 3.91
CA ILE A 344 -6.90 13.50 4.68
C ILE A 344 -7.85 14.05 5.75
N LEU A 345 -7.39 14.99 6.57
CA LEU A 345 -8.19 15.58 7.64
C LEU A 345 -9.45 16.25 7.09
N ALA A 346 -9.33 17.04 6.02
CA ALA A 346 -10.46 17.68 5.35
C ALA A 346 -11.48 16.64 4.84
N ALA A 347 -11.01 15.57 4.21
CA ALA A 347 -11.89 14.51 3.69
C ALA A 347 -12.61 13.71 4.80
N LEU A 348 -11.96 13.53 5.95
CA LEU A 348 -12.55 12.93 7.14
C LEU A 348 -13.50 13.90 7.90
N GLY A 349 -13.46 15.19 7.55
CA GLY A 349 -14.23 16.24 8.23
C GLY A 349 -13.69 16.56 9.62
N ILE A 350 -12.38 16.43 9.81
CA ILE A 350 -11.66 16.77 11.03
C ILE A 350 -11.08 18.18 10.80
N GLY A 351 -11.70 19.19 11.41
CA GLY A 351 -11.24 20.58 11.30
C GLY A 351 -9.94 20.83 12.09
N LYS A 352 -9.32 22.01 11.91
CA LYS A 352 -8.11 22.41 12.65
C LYS A 352 -8.26 22.29 14.18
N GLY A 353 -9.45 22.52 14.74
CA GLY A 353 -9.75 22.32 16.17
C GLY A 353 -10.03 20.88 16.61
N GLY A 354 -10.17 19.94 15.66
CA GLY A 354 -10.20 18.49 15.92
C GLY A 354 -8.80 17.89 16.06
N VAL A 355 -7.77 18.69 15.80
CA VAL A 355 -6.39 18.46 16.19
C VAL A 355 -6.13 19.42 17.35
N LYS A 356 -6.33 18.97 18.60
CA LYS A 356 -6.16 19.86 19.76
C LYS A 356 -4.74 20.44 19.78
N ASP A 357 -4.65 21.75 20.03
CA ASP A 357 -3.51 22.66 19.89
C ASP A 357 -2.10 22.03 19.85
N GLY A 358 -1.35 22.32 18.77
CA GLY A 358 0.04 21.90 18.60
C GLY A 358 0.44 21.50 17.17
N TRP A 359 -0.50 21.46 16.22
CA TRP A 359 -0.22 21.06 14.83
C TRP A 359 0.37 22.22 14.02
N GLN A 360 1.64 22.54 14.26
CA GLN A 360 2.44 23.26 13.26
C GLN A 360 3.09 22.22 12.36
N LEU A 361 2.83 22.33 11.05
CA LEU A 361 3.72 21.75 10.05
C LEU A 361 5.09 22.33 10.37
N SER A 362 6.04 21.52 10.85
CA SER A 362 7.44 21.87 10.74
C SER A 362 7.72 21.94 9.25
N SER A 363 7.55 23.13 8.68
CA SER A 363 8.06 23.47 7.36
C SER A 363 9.57 23.36 7.46
N GLY A 364 10.10 22.17 7.18
CA GLY A 364 11.50 21.99 6.83
C GLY A 364 11.77 22.90 5.63
N ARG A 365 12.60 23.91 5.87
CA ARG A 365 13.21 24.71 4.81
C ARG A 365 14.16 23.85 3.99
#